data_AF-A0AAE6WGQ5-F1
#
_entry.id   AF-A0AAE6WGQ5-F1
#
_cell.length_a   1.000
_cell.length_b   1.000
_cell.length_c   1.000
_cell.angle_alpha   90.00
_cell.angle_beta   90.00
_cell.angle_gamma   90.00
#
_symmetry.space_group_name_H-M   'P 1'
#
loop_
_entity.id
_entity.type
_entity.pdbx_description
1 polymer ?
#
loop_
_entity_poly.entity_id
_entity_poly.type
_entity_poly.pdbx_seq_one_letter_code
_entity_poly.pdbx_strand_id
1 'polypeptide(L)'
;MKKLAIVAVLMSSLSLAACGNKDIFATEYEFKTAEIRMLDGTIKKVNVKAWSRDTEANNIRVTTTDGTVYYSSSNNIMLIDK
;
A
#
# COMPACT_ATOMS: atom_id res chain seq x y z
N MET A 1 37.90 -4.72 6.60
CA MET A 1 36.97 -3.98 7.48
C MET A 1 36.30 -2.80 6.77
N LYS A 2 37.04 -1.87 6.13
CA LYS A 2 36.47 -0.70 5.42
C LYS A 2 35.47 -1.08 4.30
N LYS A 3 35.73 -2.16 3.54
CA LYS A 3 34.84 -2.64 2.46
C LYS A 3 33.52 -3.26 2.97
N LEU A 4 33.52 -3.87 4.17
CA LEU A 4 32.34 -4.49 4.77
C LEU A 4 31.38 -3.44 5.34
N ALA A 5 31.92 -2.35 5.89
CA ALA A 5 31.13 -1.22 6.37
C ALA A 5 30.37 -0.52 5.22
N ILE A 6 30.99 -0.39 4.04
CA ILE A 6 30.36 0.21 2.86
C ILE A 6 29.18 -0.64 2.37
N VAL A 7 29.32 -1.97 2.38
CA VAL A 7 28.24 -2.90 1.99
C VAL A 7 27.08 -2.86 2.99
N ALA A 8 27.36 -2.76 4.28
CA ALA A 8 26.33 -2.60 5.32
C ALA A 8 25.56 -1.26 5.19
N VAL A 9 26.26 -0.17 4.87
CA VAL A 9 25.63 1.15 4.64
C VAL A 9 24.77 1.13 3.36
N LEU A 10 25.22 0.51 2.28
CA LEU A 10 24.45 0.37 1.03
C LEU A 10 23.21 -0.54 1.20
N MET A 11 23.29 -1.60 2.01
CA MET A 11 22.11 -2.41 2.33
C MET A 11 21.09 -1.66 3.22
N SER A 12 21.57 -0.78 4.10
CA SER A 12 20.69 0.03 4.96
C SER A 12 19.96 1.16 4.24
N SER A 13 20.44 1.60 3.06
CA SER A 13 19.72 2.57 2.23
C SER A 13 18.67 1.92 1.31
N LEU A 14 18.87 0.66 0.93
CA LEU A 14 17.87 -0.13 0.19
C LEU A 14 16.63 -0.44 1.04
N SER A 15 16.76 -0.54 2.37
CA SER A 15 15.62 -0.74 3.27
C SER A 15 14.80 0.53 3.52
N LEU A 16 15.38 1.73 3.33
CA LEU A 16 14.67 3.01 3.45
C LEU A 16 13.91 3.39 2.18
N ALA A 17 14.29 2.84 1.02
CA ALA A 17 13.56 2.99 -0.23
C ALA A 17 12.28 2.13 -0.30
N ALA A 18 12.04 1.27 0.69
CA ALA A 18 10.79 0.51 0.83
C ALA A 18 9.61 1.34 1.37
N CYS A 19 9.83 2.63 1.69
CA CYS A 19 8.80 3.56 2.17
C CYS A 19 7.87 4.09 1.05
N GLY A 20 7.50 3.23 0.09
CA GLY A 20 6.66 3.59 -1.04
C GLY A 20 5.85 2.42 -1.59
N ASN A 21 4.55 2.45 -1.35
CA ASN A 21 3.49 1.66 -2.02
C ASN A 21 3.62 0.12 -2.03
N LYS A 22 4.32 -0.55 -1.11
CA LYS A 22 4.44 -2.02 -1.14
C LYS A 22 4.53 -2.65 0.25
N ASP A 23 3.44 -3.28 0.69
CA ASP A 23 3.52 -4.32 1.72
C ASP A 23 4.27 -5.51 1.10
N ILE A 24 5.18 -6.13 1.86
CA ILE A 24 6.24 -7.03 1.37
C ILE A 24 5.72 -8.26 0.58
N PHE A 25 4.41 -8.53 0.66
CA PHE A 25 3.73 -9.65 0.00
C PHE A 25 2.73 -9.26 -1.11
N ALA A 26 2.44 -7.96 -1.30
CA ALA A 26 1.48 -7.45 -2.30
C ALA A 26 2.18 -6.67 -3.43
N THR A 27 3.42 -7.05 -3.77
CA THR A 27 4.30 -6.32 -4.68
C THR A 27 3.96 -6.51 -6.16
N GLU A 28 3.04 -7.40 -6.50
CA GLU A 28 2.73 -7.77 -7.89
C GLU A 28 1.88 -6.73 -8.63
N TYR A 29 1.12 -5.88 -7.92
CA TYR A 29 0.17 -4.95 -8.55
C TYR A 29 0.28 -3.55 -7.97
N GLU A 30 0.42 -2.58 -8.88
CA GLU A 30 0.28 -1.16 -8.58
C GLU A 30 -1.15 -0.72 -8.92
N PHE A 31 -1.76 0.05 -8.03
CA PHE A 31 -3.08 0.63 -8.26
C PHE A 31 -3.00 2.12 -7.97
N LYS A 32 -3.53 2.92 -8.89
CA LYS A 32 -3.49 4.39 -8.82
C LYS A 32 -4.73 4.97 -8.17
N THR A 33 -5.86 4.27 -8.29
CA THR A 33 -7.13 4.71 -7.72
C THR A 33 -7.87 3.58 -7.02
N ALA A 34 -8.71 3.96 -6.06
CA ALA A 34 -9.63 3.05 -5.40
C ALA A 34 -11.03 3.65 -5.35
N GLU A 35 -12.03 2.79 -5.53
CA GLU A 35 -13.44 3.10 -5.24
C GLU A 35 -13.85 2.37 -3.96
N ILE A 36 -14.32 3.12 -2.97
CA ILE A 36 -14.58 2.64 -1.62
C ILE A 36 -16.05 2.87 -1.28
N ARG A 37 -16.80 1.79 -1.01
CA ARG A 37 -18.17 1.89 -0.50
C ARG A 37 -18.16 2.23 0.99
N MET A 38 -18.74 3.38 1.31
CA MET A 38 -18.88 3.88 2.67
C MET A 38 -20.09 3.25 3.38
N LEU A 39 -20.17 3.40 4.70
CA LEU A 39 -21.27 2.84 5.50
C LEU A 39 -22.65 3.40 5.14
N ASP A 40 -22.69 4.63 4.63
CA ASP A 40 -23.92 5.28 4.14
C ASP A 40 -24.28 4.85 2.70
N GLY A 41 -23.53 3.92 2.11
CA GLY A 41 -23.74 3.42 0.74
C GLY A 41 -23.13 4.29 -0.36
N THR A 42 -22.56 5.45 -0.03
CA THR A 42 -21.88 6.30 -1.02
C THR A 42 -20.58 5.65 -1.48
N ILE A 43 -20.15 5.96 -2.71
CA ILE A 43 -18.87 5.50 -3.25
C ILE A 43 -17.90 6.67 -3.25
N LYS A 44 -16.78 6.52 -2.54
CA LYS A 44 -15.68 7.47 -2.55
C LYS A 44 -14.58 7.01 -3.49
N LYS A 45 -14.25 7.84 -4.47
CA LYS A 45 -13.09 7.63 -5.35
C LYS A 45 -11.87 8.36 -4.78
N VAL A 46 -10.76 7.65 -4.64
CA VAL A 46 -9.53 8.19 -4.05
C VAL A 46 -8.29 7.84 -4.87
N ASN A 47 -7.26 8.68 -4.79
CA ASN A 47 -5.93 8.37 -5.30
C ASN A 47 -5.18 7.51 -4.29
N VAL A 48 -4.57 6.42 -4.74
CA VAL A 48 -3.90 5.43 -3.90
C VAL A 48 -2.40 5.76 -3.86
N LYS A 49 -1.88 5.88 -2.64
CA LYS A 49 -0.43 5.97 -2.37
C LYS A 49 0.15 4.63 -1.93
N ALA A 50 -0.62 3.88 -1.12
CA ALA A 50 -0.27 2.55 -0.65
C ALA A 50 -1.53 1.70 -0.58
N TRP A 51 -1.41 0.40 -0.87
CA TRP A 51 -2.44 -0.56 -0.53
C TRP A 51 -1.82 -1.82 0.07
N SER A 52 -2.59 -2.52 0.89
CA SER A 52 -2.22 -3.85 1.36
C SER A 52 -3.45 -4.71 1.61
N ARG A 53 -3.29 -6.01 1.46
CA ARG A 53 -4.29 -7.01 1.79
C ARG A 53 -3.82 -7.82 2.98
N ASP A 54 -4.72 -8.04 3.92
CA ASP A 54 -4.49 -8.98 5.00
C ASP A 54 -4.55 -10.42 4.46
N THR A 55 -3.52 -11.24 4.74
CA THR A 55 -3.48 -12.63 4.27
C THR A 55 -4.37 -13.57 5.09
N GLU A 56 -4.70 -13.17 6.32
CA GLU A 56 -5.51 -13.96 7.26
C GLU A 56 -6.97 -13.46 7.32
N ALA A 57 -7.23 -12.24 6.83
CA ALA A 57 -8.56 -11.63 6.81
C ALA A 57 -8.99 -11.15 5.41
N ASN A 58 -10.30 -11.02 5.18
CA ASN A 58 -10.83 -10.50 3.91
C ASN A 58 -10.83 -8.97 3.86
N ASN A 59 -9.73 -8.35 4.26
CA ASN A 59 -9.62 -6.90 4.43
C ASN A 59 -8.53 -6.31 3.54
N ILE A 60 -8.79 -5.09 3.07
CA ILE A 60 -7.85 -4.28 2.31
C ILE A 60 -7.68 -2.96 3.04
N ARG A 61 -6.42 -2.55 3.20
CA ARG A 61 -6.02 -1.22 3.64
C ARG A 61 -5.65 -0.38 2.42
N VAL A 62 -6.20 0.81 2.33
CA VAL A 62 -5.86 1.82 1.31
C VAL A 62 -5.37 3.07 2.02
N THR A 63 -4.13 3.47 1.74
CA THR A 63 -3.57 4.76 2.13
C THR A 63 -3.62 5.68 0.93
N THR A 64 -4.29 6.82 1.07
CA THR A 64 -4.44 7.81 0.00
C THR A 64 -3.22 8.74 -0.08
N THR A 65 -3.13 9.51 -1.17
CA THR A 65 -2.06 10.51 -1.36
C THR A 65 -2.06 11.62 -0.31
N ASP A 66 -3.21 11.94 0.28
CA ASP A 66 -3.35 12.91 1.38
C ASP A 66 -3.07 12.32 2.77
N GLY A 67 -2.75 11.02 2.86
CA GLY A 67 -2.45 10.33 4.12
C GLY A 67 -3.66 9.73 4.84
N THR A 68 -4.88 9.89 4.31
CA THR A 68 -6.07 9.20 4.84
C THR A 68 -5.93 7.68 4.70
N VAL A 69 -6.37 6.93 5.70
CA VAL A 69 -6.35 5.47 5.69
C VAL A 69 -7.77 4.92 5.73
N TYR A 70 -8.08 4.05 4.78
CA TYR A 70 -9.31 3.26 4.73
C TYR A 70 -8.96 1.79 5.00
N TYR A 71 -9.67 1.17 5.93
CA TYR A 71 -9.55 -0.27 6.21
C TYR A 71 -10.95 -0.87 6.18
N SER A 72 -11.20 -1.74 5.22
CA SER A 72 -12.53 -2.33 5.02
C SER A 72 -12.41 -3.73 4.42
N SER A 73 -13.53 -4.44 4.37
CA SER A 73 -13.60 -5.70 3.63
C SER A 73 -13.30 -5.45 2.15
N SER A 74 -12.66 -6.42 1.48
CA SER A 74 -12.44 -6.39 0.03
C SER A 74 -13.74 -6.21 -0.77
N ASN A 75 -14.89 -6.64 -0.23
CA ASN A 75 -16.21 -6.45 -0.83
C ASN A 75 -16.62 -4.97 -1.00
N ASN A 76 -15.95 -4.07 -0.27
CA ASN A 76 -16.23 -2.64 -0.30
C ASN A 76 -15.15 -1.84 -1.04
N ILE A 77 -14.11 -2.49 -1.58
CA ILE A 77 -12.94 -1.81 -2.17
C ILE A 77 -12.67 -2.38 -3.56
N MET A 78 -12.68 -1.51 -4.57
CA MET A 78 -12.19 -1.81 -5.91
C MET A 78 -10.88 -1.05 -6.16
N LEU A 79 -9.79 -1.77 -6.43
CA LEU A 79 -8.48 -1.20 -6.78
C LEU A 79 -8.30 -1.16 -8.30
N ILE A 80 -7.77 -0.05 -8.84
CA ILE A 80 -7.75 0.24 -10.28
C ILE A 80 -6.36 0.78 -10.70
N ASP A 81 -5.76 0.17 -11.72
CA ASP A 81 -4.40 0.48 -12.24
C ASP A 81 -4.38 1.54 -13.37
N LYS A 82 -5.55 1.93 -13.90
CA LYS A 82 -5.64 2.95 -14.96
C LYS A 82 -4.92 4.25 -14.60
#